data_AF-X1CWW0-F1
#
_entry.id   AF-X1CWW0-F1
#
_cell.length_a   1.000
_cell.length_b   1.000
_cell.length_c   1.000
_cell.angle_alpha   90.00
_cell.angle_beta   90.00
_cell.angle_gamma   90.00
#
_symmetry.space_group_name_H-M   'P 1'
#
loop_
_entity.id
_entity.type
_entity.pdbx_description
1 polymer ?
#
loop_
_entity_poly.entity_id
_entity_poly.type
_entity_poly.pdbx_seq_one_letter_code
_entity_poly.pdbx_strand_id
1 'polypeptide(L)'
;MGVYAVRIALSGENGFMSTIARNPDLPYKVNYDKILLDTVANSEREFPQEWITPDRVDVTDEFIEWALPLIGSPLPQLAKFKDIFVPKKCEEYIPVEYRK
;
A
#
# COMPACT_ATOMS: atom_id res chain seq x y z
N MET A 1 -1.67 8.83 -2.22
CA MET A 1 -1.11 7.63 -2.90
C MET A 1 -1.38 7.61 -4.40
N GLY A 2 -2.59 7.24 -4.87
CA GLY A 2 -2.85 7.09 -6.31
C GLY A 2 -2.52 8.32 -7.16
N VAL A 3 -2.86 9.52 -6.67
CA VAL A 3 -2.50 10.79 -7.34
C VAL A 3 -0.99 10.95 -7.49
N TYR A 4 -0.20 10.57 -6.49
CA TYR A 4 1.26 10.67 -6.55
C TYR A 4 1.84 9.66 -7.53
N ALA A 5 1.33 8.42 -7.57
CA ALA A 5 1.72 7.43 -8.57
C ALA A 5 1.48 7.93 -10.02
N VAL A 6 0.33 8.58 -10.27
CA VAL A 6 0.06 9.20 -11.58
C VAL A 6 1.05 10.31 -11.89
N ARG A 7 1.45 11.12 -10.91
CA ARG A 7 2.47 12.17 -11.11
C ARG A 7 3.83 11.59 -11.49
N ILE A 8 4.25 10.49 -10.87
CA ILE A 8 5.49 9.77 -11.25
C ILE A 8 5.39 9.26 -12.70
N ALA A 9 4.26 8.66 -13.06
CA ALA A 9 4.08 8.17 -14.42
C ALA A 9 4.09 9.30 -15.46
N LEU A 10 3.48 10.45 -15.13
CA LEU A 10 3.46 11.63 -15.99
C LEU A 10 4.83 12.33 -16.09
N SER A 11 5.72 12.20 -15.10
CA SER A 11 7.10 12.67 -15.20
C SER A 11 7.99 11.77 -16.09
N GLY A 12 7.44 10.69 -16.63
CA GLY A 12 8.17 9.73 -17.48
C GLY A 12 8.98 8.70 -16.69
N GLU A 13 8.81 8.65 -15.37
CA GLU A 13 9.54 7.73 -14.50
C GLU A 13 8.76 6.42 -14.32
N ASN A 14 9.48 5.30 -14.23
CA ASN A 14 8.91 3.96 -14.11
C ASN A 14 9.71 3.10 -13.12
N GLY A 15 9.22 1.89 -12.81
CA GLY A 15 9.93 0.98 -11.89
C GLY A 15 9.83 1.35 -10.42
N PHE A 16 8.89 2.23 -10.05
CA PHE A 16 8.71 2.72 -8.69
C PHE A 16 7.36 2.32 -8.08
N MET A 17 7.35 2.10 -6.77
CA MET A 17 6.15 2.09 -5.93
C MET A 17 6.03 3.44 -5.22
N SER A 18 4.83 4.04 -5.20
CA SER A 18 4.56 5.19 -4.34
C SER A 18 4.47 4.75 -2.87
N THR A 19 5.06 5.53 -1.96
CA THR A 19 5.23 5.20 -0.54
C THR A 19 4.63 6.29 0.35
N ILE A 20 4.09 5.90 1.50
CA ILE A 20 3.69 6.80 2.59
C ILE A 20 4.86 6.90 3.58
N ALA A 21 5.45 8.08 3.69
CA ALA A 21 6.47 8.36 4.68
C ALA A 21 5.83 9.12 5.86
N ARG A 22 5.84 8.52 7.05
CA ARG A 22 5.37 9.17 8.29
C ARG A 22 6.34 10.29 8.65
N ASN A 23 5.81 11.48 8.96
CA ASN A 23 6.59 12.54 9.58
C ASN A 23 6.50 12.39 11.11
N PRO A 24 7.62 12.38 11.85
CA PRO A 24 7.62 12.23 13.30
C PRO A 24 6.97 13.40 14.07
N ASP A 25 6.79 14.56 13.44
CA ASP A 25 6.23 15.75 14.09
C ASP A 25 4.73 15.60 14.44
N LEU A 26 4.31 16.26 15.52
CA LEU A 26 2.89 16.41 15.86
C LEU A 26 2.32 17.70 15.24
N PRO A 27 1.10 17.67 14.66
CA PRO A 27 0.19 16.53 14.53
C PRO A 27 0.62 15.52 13.45
N TYR A 28 0.15 14.27 13.55
CA TYR A 28 0.45 13.19 12.59
C TYR A 28 0.26 13.65 11.14
N LYS A 29 1.34 13.62 10.38
CA LYS A 29 1.39 13.99 8.95
C LYS A 29 2.12 12.93 8.16
N VAL A 30 1.74 12.81 6.89
CA VAL A 30 2.40 11.93 5.94
C VAL A 30 2.90 12.72 4.74
N ASN A 31 4.09 12.35 4.27
CA ASN A 31 4.62 12.76 2.99
C ASN A 31 4.48 11.59 2.00
N TYR A 32 4.38 11.92 0.71
CA TYR A 32 4.38 10.94 -0.35
C TYR A 32 5.73 10.92 -1.03
N ASP A 33 6.29 9.73 -1.15
CA ASP A 33 7.58 9.50 -1.80
C ASP A 33 7.50 8.28 -2.70
N LYS A 34 8.62 7.86 -3.29
CA LYS A 34 8.71 6.66 -4.11
C LYS A 34 9.95 5.84 -3.78
N ILE A 35 9.85 4.54 -4.02
CA ILE A 35 10.95 3.58 -3.84
C ILE A 35 10.98 2.61 -5.02
N LEU A 36 12.16 2.09 -5.34
CA LEU A 36 12.34 1.11 -6.41
C LEU A 36 11.55 -0.17 -6.11
N LEU A 37 10.88 -0.71 -7.13
CA LEU A 37 10.12 -1.96 -7.01
C LEU A 37 11.01 -3.13 -6.55
N ASP A 38 12.23 -3.23 -7.08
CA ASP A 38 13.19 -4.29 -6.72
C ASP A 38 13.56 -4.28 -5.24
N THR A 39 13.61 -3.10 -4.61
CA THR A 39 13.86 -2.96 -3.18
C THR A 39 12.66 -3.47 -2.36
N VAL A 40 11.44 -3.14 -2.79
CA VAL A 40 10.21 -3.55 -2.07
C VAL A 40 9.94 -5.04 -2.22
N ALA A 41 10.18 -5.61 -3.40
CA ALA A 41 9.92 -7.02 -3.67
C ALA A 41 10.70 -7.98 -2.76
N ASN A 42 11.85 -7.52 -2.23
CA ASN A 42 12.74 -8.31 -1.37
C ASN A 42 12.71 -7.85 0.09
N SER A 43 11.79 -6.96 0.47
CA SER A 43 11.76 -6.37 1.81
C SER A 43 10.37 -6.48 2.42
N GLU A 44 10.33 -6.94 3.66
CA GLU A 44 9.13 -6.93 4.48
C GLU A 44 9.36 -6.12 5.76
N ARG A 45 8.24 -5.68 6.35
CA ARG A 45 8.23 -5.08 7.68
C ARG A 45 7.66 -6.10 8.64
N GLU A 46 8.53 -6.67 9.47
CA GLU A 46 8.12 -7.53 10.57
C GLU A 46 7.40 -6.73 11.66
N PHE A 47 6.59 -7.42 12.44
CA PHE A 47 6.00 -6.84 13.65
C PHE A 47 7.10 -6.75 14.73
N PRO A 48 7.49 -5.54 15.17
CA PRO A 48 8.52 -5.35 16.19
C PRO A 48 8.21 -6.13 17.46
N GLN A 49 9.21 -6.75 18.07
CA GLN A 49 9.02 -7.58 19.27
C GLN A 49 8.67 -6.71 20.49
N GLU A 50 9.18 -5.47 20.52
CA GLU A 50 8.86 -4.45 21.51
C GLU A 50 7.37 -4.03 21.51
N TRP A 51 6.64 -4.34 20.44
CA TRP A 51 5.21 -4.09 20.35
C TRP A 51 4.36 -5.21 20.97
N ILE A 52 4.96 -6.32 21.39
CA ILE A 52 4.28 -7.47 22.00
C ILE A 52 4.52 -7.43 23.52
N THR A 53 3.47 -7.62 24.32
CA THR A 53 3.63 -7.67 25.78
C THR A 53 4.48 -8.87 26.22
N PRO A 54 5.14 -8.81 27.40
CA PRO A 54 6.02 -9.90 27.86
C PRO A 54 5.33 -11.27 27.99
N ASP A 55 4.04 -11.28 28.31
CA ASP A 55 3.19 -12.48 28.40
C ASP A 55 2.62 -12.93 27.04
N ARG A 56 2.84 -12.15 25.98
CA ARG A 56 2.47 -12.43 24.58
C ARG A 56 0.97 -12.57 24.33
N VAL A 57 0.14 -11.96 25.17
CA VAL A 57 -1.32 -11.97 25.00
C VAL A 57 -1.87 -10.65 24.48
N ASP A 58 -1.07 -9.57 24.47
CA ASP A 58 -1.50 -8.24 24.06
C ASP A 58 -0.35 -7.43 23.41
N VAL A 59 -0.63 -6.19 23.05
CA VAL A 59 0.30 -5.21 22.48
C VAL A 59 0.70 -4.14 23.49
N THR A 60 1.87 -3.52 23.29
CA THR A 60 2.35 -2.45 24.17
C THR A 60 1.72 -1.09 23.84
N ASP A 61 1.79 -0.16 24.78
CA ASP A 61 1.34 1.23 24.58
C ASP A 61 2.05 1.90 23.38
N GLU A 62 3.30 1.54 23.11
CA GLU A 62 4.06 2.03 21.95
C GLU A 62 3.38 1.65 20.63
N PHE A 63 2.87 0.42 20.53
CA PHE A 63 2.09 0.03 19.36
C PHE A 63 0.78 0.79 19.25
N ILE A 64 0.09 1.00 20.38
CA ILE A 64 -1.17 1.75 20.42
C ILE A 64 -0.93 3.18 19.91
N GLU A 65 0.09 3.86 20.41
CA GLU A 65 0.50 5.19 19.93
C GLU A 65 0.87 5.17 18.43
N TRP A 66 1.53 4.11 17.97
CA TRP A 66 1.89 3.96 16.57
C TRP A 66 0.68 3.74 15.65
N ALA A 67 -0.31 2.95 16.09
CA ALA A 67 -1.43 2.48 15.28
C ALA A 67 -2.64 3.42 15.32
N LEU A 68 -2.90 4.09 16.45
CA LEU A 68 -4.06 4.97 16.64
C LEU A 68 -4.26 5.99 15.51
N PRO A 69 -3.23 6.69 15.00
CA PRO A 69 -3.39 7.64 13.90
C PRO A 69 -3.85 7.01 12.56
N LEU A 70 -3.74 5.68 12.40
CA LEU A 70 -4.04 4.96 11.16
C LEU A 70 -5.51 4.55 11.03
N ILE A 71 -6.21 4.38 12.16
CA ILE A 71 -7.57 3.80 12.18
C ILE A 71 -8.62 4.84 11.76
N GLY A 72 -8.33 6.13 11.97
CA GLY A 72 -9.12 7.24 11.40
C GLY A 72 -10.59 7.27 11.83
N SER A 73 -11.41 7.97 11.04
CA SER A 73 -12.85 8.09 11.25
C SER A 73 -13.63 6.86 10.75
N PRO A 74 -14.91 6.70 11.13
CA PRO A 74 -15.76 5.62 10.63
C PRO A 74 -15.76 5.49 9.10
N LEU A 75 -15.99 4.26 8.62
CA LEU A 75 -16.00 3.95 7.20
C LEU A 75 -17.02 4.82 6.44
N PRO A 76 -16.64 5.37 5.27
CA PRO A 76 -17.57 6.13 4.44
C PRO A 76 -18.61 5.21 3.79
N GLN A 77 -19.68 5.81 3.26
CA GLN A 77 -20.58 5.10 2.37
C GLN A 77 -19.83 4.69 1.09
N LEU A 78 -19.80 3.39 0.81
CA LEU A 78 -19.11 2.86 -0.36
C LEU A 78 -19.85 3.19 -1.65
N ALA A 79 -19.09 3.60 -2.68
CA ALA A 79 -19.63 3.82 -4.01
C ALA A 79 -20.00 2.50 -4.70
N LYS A 80 -21.00 2.54 -5.58
CA LYS A 80 -21.33 1.44 -6.49
C LYS A 80 -20.99 1.86 -7.92
N PHE A 81 -20.04 1.14 -8.52
CA PHE A 81 -19.67 1.36 -9.92
C PHE A 81 -20.59 0.57 -10.84
N LYS A 82 -20.75 1.06 -12.07
CA LYS A 82 -21.37 0.29 -13.15
C LYS A 82 -20.27 -0.50 -13.85
N ASP A 83 -20.55 -1.77 -14.10
CA ASP A 83 -19.64 -2.62 -14.85
C ASP A 83 -19.75 -2.31 -16.35
N ILE A 84 -18.86 -1.44 -16.84
CA ILE A 84 -18.75 -1.07 -18.25
C ILE A 84 -17.45 -1.66 -18.79
N PHE A 85 -17.56 -2.76 -19.53
CA PHE A 85 -16.41 -3.45 -20.10
C PHE A 85 -16.11 -2.99 -21.52
N VAL A 86 -14.83 -2.91 -21.85
CA VAL A 86 -14.36 -2.68 -23.23
C VAL A 86 -14.43 -4.00 -24.03
N PRO A 87 -14.73 -3.95 -25.35
CA PRO A 87 -14.69 -5.14 -26.19
C PRO A 87 -13.33 -5.84 -26.14
N LYS A 88 -13.34 -7.18 -26.12
CA LYS A 88 -12.11 -7.98 -26.13
C LYS A 88 -11.36 -7.77 -27.45
N LYS A 89 -10.07 -7.42 -27.37
CA LYS A 89 -9.19 -7.25 -28.54
C LYS A 89 -8.27 -8.44 -28.82
N CYS A 90 -7.95 -9.22 -27.80
CA CYS A 90 -7.02 -10.35 -27.90
C CYS A 90 -7.77 -11.68 -28.03
N GLU A 91 -7.10 -12.69 -28.56
CA GLU A 91 -7.60 -14.07 -28.61
C GLU A 91 -7.77 -14.66 -27.19
N GLU A 92 -8.25 -15.89 -27.12
CA GLU A 92 -8.29 -16.62 -25.86
C GLU A 92 -6.88 -16.85 -25.32
N TYR A 93 -6.67 -16.55 -24.04
CA TYR A 93 -5.37 -16.76 -23.43
C TYR A 93 -5.14 -18.26 -23.27
N ILE A 94 -4.17 -18.79 -24.03
CA ILE A 94 -3.69 -20.16 -23.85
C ILE A 94 -2.50 -20.10 -22.87
N PRO A 95 -2.59 -20.76 -21.70
CA PRO A 95 -1.48 -20.83 -20.75
C PRO A 95 -0.22 -21.37 -21.42
N VAL A 96 0.94 -20.91 -20.97
CA VAL A 96 2.24 -21.17 -21.63
C VAL A 96 2.48 -22.67 -21.87
N GLU A 97 2.11 -23.51 -20.91
CA GLU A 97 2.29 -24.97 -20.97
C GLU A 97 1.45 -25.67 -22.06
N TYR A 98 0.37 -25.05 -22.53
CA TYR A 98 -0.53 -25.60 -23.56
C TYR A 98 -0.35 -24.92 -24.93
N ARG A 99 0.60 -23.99 -25.06
CA ARG A 99 0.98 -23.42 -26.36
C ARG A 99 1.76 -24.51 -27.11
N LYS A 100 1.19 -24.99 -28.23
CA LYS A 100 1.86 -25.94 -29.13
C LYS A 100 3.12 -25.34 -29.75
#